data_AF-A0A0M9E4Q0-F1
#
_entry.id   AF-A0A0M9E4Q0-F1
#
_cell.length_a   1.000
_cell.length_b   1.000
_cell.length_c   1.000
_cell.angle_alpha   90.00
_cell.angle_beta   90.00
_cell.angle_gamma   90.00
#
_symmetry.space_group_name_H-M   'P 1'
#
loop_
_entity.id
_entity.type
_entity.pdbx_description
1 polymer ?
#
loop_
_entity_poly.entity_id
_entity_poly.type
_entity_poly.pdbx_seq_one_letter_code
_entity_poly.pdbx_strand_id
1 'polypeptide(L)'
;VTYIEAHGTGTSLGDPVEIDGLKQAFSHLYERSNKPMPTKPHCGIGSVKTSIGHLETAAGVAGVIKVIMSMKHQTLPGNIHFKEVNPYIELENSPFYIVTKQQEWKTLKDKSGNPVPRRSGVSSFGFGGSNAHVVLEEYIDDRPYIENSDLKIIVLSAKNKERLYDYATILLDYCSGTSQDISLIDMAYTLQVGRESMDERLALVVSNIDDLIEKLSRFTQKTNIQDGIFTGNPKHHDAKRDILVSGEEGKIFINAILQLKNISKIAQLWVSGINIDWQLLYDTPPKRISLPTYPFEKY
;
A
#
# COMPACT_ATOMS: atom_id res chain seq x y z
N VAL A 1 -17.96 -13.78 6.95
CA VAL A 1 -17.34 -13.74 5.60
C VAL A 1 -18.40 -13.21 4.65
N THR A 2 -18.10 -12.17 3.88
CA THR A 2 -19.05 -11.51 2.97
C THR A 2 -18.59 -11.51 1.50
N TYR A 3 -17.41 -12.06 1.21
CA TYR A 3 -16.93 -12.24 -0.15
C TYR A 3 -16.02 -13.48 -0.30
N ILE A 4 -16.13 -14.19 -1.41
CA ILE A 4 -15.19 -15.23 -1.83
C ILE A 4 -14.64 -14.86 -3.20
N GLU A 5 -13.32 -14.75 -3.26
CA GLU A 5 -12.57 -14.78 -4.51
C GLU A 5 -12.32 -16.26 -4.86
N ALA A 6 -13.14 -16.77 -5.78
CA ALA A 6 -13.10 -18.15 -6.21
C ALA A 6 -11.86 -18.44 -7.07
N HIS A 7 -11.49 -19.72 -7.15
CA HIS A 7 -10.56 -20.18 -8.17
C HIS A 7 -11.16 -19.93 -9.56
N GLY A 8 -12.43 -20.26 -9.78
CA GLY A 8 -13.29 -19.75 -10.85
C GLY A 8 -12.63 -19.74 -12.23
N THR A 9 -12.41 -20.94 -12.77
CA THR A 9 -11.72 -21.15 -14.06
C THR A 9 -12.64 -20.98 -15.26
N GLY A 10 -13.94 -20.88 -15.05
CA GLY A 10 -14.92 -20.79 -16.14
C GLY A 10 -15.19 -22.14 -16.79
N THR A 11 -14.89 -23.25 -16.12
CA THR A 11 -15.11 -24.59 -16.66
C THR A 11 -16.52 -25.08 -16.32
N SER A 12 -17.15 -25.81 -17.25
CA SER A 12 -18.53 -26.29 -17.10
C SER A 12 -18.72 -27.20 -15.88
N LEU A 13 -17.69 -27.94 -15.49
CA LEU A 13 -17.70 -28.87 -14.35
C LEU A 13 -17.01 -28.29 -13.11
N GLY A 14 -15.87 -27.60 -13.27
CA GLY A 14 -15.07 -27.15 -12.13
C GLY A 14 -15.77 -26.06 -11.31
N ASP A 15 -16.46 -25.13 -11.96
CA ASP A 15 -17.15 -24.05 -11.26
C ASP A 15 -18.31 -24.56 -10.38
N PRO A 16 -19.21 -25.46 -10.85
CA PRO A 16 -20.19 -26.12 -9.97
C PRO A 16 -19.56 -26.86 -8.78
N VAL A 17 -18.49 -27.63 -9.02
CA VAL A 17 -17.79 -28.38 -7.96
C VAL A 17 -17.21 -27.44 -6.89
N GLU A 18 -16.65 -26.29 -7.30
CA GLU A 18 -16.16 -25.29 -6.36
C GLU A 18 -17.30 -24.70 -5.50
N ILE A 19 -18.44 -24.37 -6.11
CA ILE A 19 -19.58 -23.84 -5.37
C ILE A 19 -20.15 -24.87 -4.38
N ASP A 20 -20.27 -26.13 -4.78
CA ASP A 20 -20.73 -27.19 -3.89
C ASP A 20 -19.77 -27.41 -2.71
N GLY A 21 -18.46 -27.36 -2.96
CA GLY A 21 -17.45 -27.37 -1.90
C GLY A 21 -17.63 -26.22 -0.91
N LEU A 22 -17.88 -25.00 -1.41
CA LEU A 22 -18.18 -23.83 -0.56
C LEU A 22 -19.47 -24.00 0.24
N LYS A 23 -20.55 -24.51 -0.37
CA LYS A 23 -21.84 -24.80 0.30
C LYS A 23 -21.65 -25.80 1.44
N GLN A 24 -20.94 -26.89 1.20
CA GLN A 24 -20.65 -27.90 2.22
C GLN A 24 -19.83 -27.31 3.37
N ALA A 25 -18.75 -26.58 3.06
CA ALA A 25 -17.90 -25.96 4.07
C ALA A 25 -18.69 -24.97 4.94
N PHE A 26 -19.48 -24.09 4.33
CA PHE A 26 -20.26 -23.11 5.09
C PHE A 26 -21.37 -23.76 5.91
N SER A 27 -22.07 -24.76 5.36
CA SER A 27 -23.09 -25.53 6.10
C SER A 27 -22.52 -26.09 7.41
N HIS A 28 -21.36 -26.77 7.31
CA HIS A 28 -20.66 -27.31 8.48
C HIS A 28 -20.21 -26.21 9.46
N LEU A 29 -19.75 -25.06 8.95
CA LEU A 29 -19.36 -23.93 9.81
C LEU A 29 -20.55 -23.31 10.54
N TYR A 30 -21.72 -23.21 9.92
CA TYR A 30 -22.95 -22.74 10.58
C TYR A 30 -23.39 -23.69 11.69
N GLU A 31 -23.44 -24.99 11.40
CA GLU A 31 -23.75 -26.04 12.37
C GLU A 31 -22.77 -26.00 13.56
N ARG A 32 -21.46 -26.01 13.29
CA ARG A 32 -20.43 -25.95 14.34
C ARG A 32 -20.49 -24.67 15.17
N SER A 33 -20.98 -23.57 14.58
CA SER A 33 -21.15 -22.29 15.27
C SER A 33 -22.51 -22.16 15.98
N ASN A 34 -23.34 -23.21 15.97
CA ASN A 34 -24.71 -23.23 16.47
C ASN A 34 -25.55 -22.05 15.92
N LYS A 35 -25.40 -21.78 14.61
CA LYS A 35 -26.13 -20.74 13.89
C LYS A 35 -26.95 -21.38 12.78
N PRO A 36 -28.19 -20.92 12.54
CA PRO A 36 -28.96 -21.40 11.41
C PRO A 36 -28.34 -20.94 10.08
N MET A 37 -28.58 -21.70 9.02
CA MET A 37 -28.30 -21.23 7.65
C MET A 37 -29.06 -19.93 7.38
N PRO A 38 -28.43 -18.94 6.72
CA PRO A 38 -29.07 -17.67 6.46
C PRO A 38 -30.18 -17.83 5.41
N THR A 39 -31.30 -17.12 5.62
CA THR A 39 -32.44 -17.12 4.69
C THR A 39 -32.25 -16.19 3.49
N LYS A 40 -31.24 -15.30 3.55
CA LYS A 40 -30.86 -14.40 2.47
C LYS A 40 -29.36 -14.51 2.20
N PRO A 41 -28.93 -14.50 0.93
CA PRO A 41 -27.52 -14.53 0.61
C PRO A 41 -26.84 -13.23 1.04
N HIS A 42 -25.61 -13.33 1.54
CA HIS A 42 -24.82 -12.20 2.04
C HIS A 42 -23.34 -12.29 1.66
N CYS A 43 -22.91 -13.40 1.08
CA CYS A 43 -21.53 -13.63 0.66
C CYS A 43 -21.42 -13.59 -0.86
N GLY A 44 -20.83 -12.53 -1.39
CA GLY A 44 -20.60 -12.41 -2.83
C GLY A 44 -19.53 -13.40 -3.31
N ILE A 45 -19.64 -13.88 -4.54
CA ILE A 45 -18.62 -14.69 -5.22
C ILE A 45 -18.16 -13.98 -6.48
N GLY A 46 -16.85 -13.89 -6.68
CA GLY A 46 -16.27 -13.44 -7.94
C GLY A 46 -14.93 -14.10 -8.25
N SER A 47 -14.37 -13.77 -9.42
CA SER A 47 -13.06 -14.26 -9.86
C SER A 47 -12.34 -13.17 -10.65
N VAL A 48 -11.08 -12.91 -10.32
CA VAL A 48 -10.18 -11.98 -11.03
C VAL A 48 -9.87 -12.50 -12.43
N LYS A 49 -9.98 -13.81 -12.65
CA LYS A 49 -9.68 -14.45 -13.94
C LYS A 49 -10.60 -13.99 -15.04
N THR A 50 -11.81 -13.50 -14.71
CA THR A 50 -12.69 -12.88 -15.70
C THR A 50 -12.03 -11.66 -16.32
N SER A 51 -11.21 -10.92 -15.57
CA SER A 51 -10.60 -9.65 -15.97
C SER A 51 -9.23 -9.79 -16.62
N ILE A 52 -8.40 -10.70 -16.13
CA ILE A 52 -6.99 -10.80 -16.54
C ILE A 52 -6.57 -12.21 -16.97
N GLY A 53 -7.53 -13.11 -17.14
CA GLY A 53 -7.28 -14.51 -17.48
C GLY A 53 -6.67 -15.32 -16.33
N HIS A 54 -6.33 -16.58 -16.63
CA HIS A 54 -5.71 -17.47 -15.65
C HIS A 54 -4.20 -17.28 -15.64
N LEU A 55 -3.68 -16.59 -14.63
CA LEU A 55 -2.24 -16.33 -14.42
C LEU A 55 -1.43 -17.54 -13.90
N GLU A 56 -1.93 -18.75 -14.09
CA GLU A 56 -1.34 -20.01 -13.59
C GLU A 56 -0.76 -19.90 -12.16
N THR A 57 0.58 -19.87 -12.06
CA THR A 57 1.34 -19.79 -10.81
C THR A 57 1.06 -18.52 -9.99
N ALA A 58 0.69 -17.42 -10.65
CA ALA A 58 0.34 -16.15 -10.02
C ALA A 58 -1.17 -15.97 -9.80
N ALA A 59 -2.00 -16.98 -10.10
CA ALA A 59 -3.46 -16.86 -9.97
C ALA A 59 -3.91 -16.59 -8.52
N GLY A 60 -3.28 -17.24 -7.54
CA GLY A 60 -3.61 -17.05 -6.12
C GLY A 60 -3.30 -15.62 -5.63
N VAL A 61 -2.10 -15.13 -5.91
CA VAL A 61 -1.69 -13.77 -5.48
C VAL A 61 -2.49 -12.68 -6.18
N ALA A 62 -2.88 -12.88 -7.45
CA ALA A 62 -3.79 -11.95 -8.14
C ALA A 62 -5.16 -11.84 -7.44
N GLY A 63 -5.72 -12.97 -6.99
CA GLY A 63 -6.96 -13.00 -6.22
C GLY A 63 -6.81 -12.28 -4.87
N VAL A 64 -5.70 -12.52 -4.15
CA VAL A 64 -5.38 -11.82 -2.89
C VAL A 64 -5.27 -10.31 -3.11
N ILE A 65 -4.55 -9.86 -4.13
CA ILE A 65 -4.40 -8.43 -4.45
C ILE A 65 -5.77 -7.80 -4.76
N LYS A 66 -6.61 -8.46 -5.56
CA LYS A 66 -7.98 -8.00 -5.84
C LYS A 66 -8.76 -7.80 -4.55
N VAL A 67 -8.75 -8.77 -3.63
CA VAL A 67 -9.47 -8.67 -2.35
C VAL A 67 -8.93 -7.52 -1.49
N ILE A 68 -7.61 -7.35 -1.39
CA ILE A 68 -6.99 -6.23 -0.64
C ILE A 68 -7.43 -4.88 -1.25
N MET A 69 -7.43 -4.76 -2.57
CA MET A 69 -7.88 -3.55 -3.26
C MET A 69 -9.38 -3.32 -3.06
N SER A 70 -10.20 -4.38 -3.07
CA SER A 70 -11.62 -4.30 -2.74
C SER A 70 -11.89 -3.84 -1.31
N MET A 71 -11.08 -4.25 -0.34
CA MET A 71 -11.15 -3.74 1.04
C MET A 71 -10.77 -2.25 1.09
N LYS A 72 -9.62 -1.89 0.49
CA LYS A 72 -9.13 -0.50 0.43
C LYS A 72 -10.16 0.47 -0.18
N HIS A 73 -10.81 0.06 -1.26
CA HIS A 73 -11.82 0.85 -1.96
C HIS A 73 -13.25 0.57 -1.50
N GLN A 74 -13.43 -0.29 -0.49
CA GLN A 74 -14.73 -0.66 0.07
C GLN A 74 -15.76 -1.07 -1.00
N THR A 75 -15.30 -1.75 -2.06
CA THR A 75 -16.06 -2.00 -3.28
C THR A 75 -15.79 -3.41 -3.80
N LEU A 76 -16.86 -4.13 -4.14
CA LEU A 76 -16.77 -5.42 -4.85
C LEU A 76 -16.90 -5.16 -6.36
N PRO A 77 -15.87 -5.47 -7.18
CA PRO A 77 -15.98 -5.41 -8.62
C PRO A 77 -16.88 -6.54 -9.15
N GLY A 78 -17.61 -6.26 -10.23
CA GLY A 78 -18.40 -7.27 -10.93
C GLY A 78 -17.54 -8.22 -11.75
N ASN A 79 -17.99 -9.47 -11.88
CA ASN A 79 -17.42 -10.42 -12.85
C ASN A 79 -17.69 -9.93 -14.27
N ILE A 80 -16.62 -9.65 -15.02
CA ILE A 80 -16.78 -9.19 -16.40
C ILE A 80 -17.19 -10.35 -17.32
N HIS A 81 -17.89 -10.04 -18.40
CA HIS A 81 -18.46 -11.02 -19.35
C HIS A 81 -19.50 -11.99 -18.76
N PHE A 82 -19.93 -11.81 -17.50
CA PHE A 82 -20.96 -12.63 -16.88
C PHE A 82 -22.36 -12.23 -17.38
N LYS A 83 -23.03 -13.13 -18.11
CA LYS A 83 -24.39 -12.90 -18.63
C LYS A 83 -25.43 -13.77 -17.92
N GLU A 84 -25.12 -15.05 -17.78
CA GLU A 84 -26.00 -16.06 -17.21
C GLU A 84 -25.18 -16.97 -16.30
N VAL A 85 -25.81 -17.43 -15.22
CA VAL A 85 -25.20 -18.41 -14.32
C VAL A 85 -25.19 -19.78 -14.99
N ASN A 86 -24.13 -20.56 -14.79
CA ASN A 86 -24.11 -21.94 -15.21
C ASN A 86 -25.30 -22.69 -14.55
N PRO A 87 -26.16 -23.39 -15.30
CA PRO A 87 -27.38 -24.02 -14.78
C PRO A 87 -27.12 -25.11 -13.73
N TYR A 88 -25.89 -25.63 -13.65
CA TYR A 88 -25.49 -26.59 -12.60
C TYR A 88 -25.10 -25.91 -11.28
N ILE A 89 -25.09 -24.59 -11.21
CA ILE A 89 -24.80 -23.84 -9.99
C ILE A 89 -26.11 -23.47 -9.30
N GLU A 90 -26.45 -24.19 -8.23
CA GLU A 90 -27.61 -23.92 -7.38
C GLU A 90 -27.21 -23.06 -6.17
N LEU A 91 -27.66 -21.81 -6.15
CA LEU A 91 -27.35 -20.83 -5.10
C LEU A 91 -28.51 -20.61 -4.12
N GLU A 92 -29.70 -21.11 -4.46
CA GLU A 92 -30.87 -21.09 -3.61
C GLU A 92 -30.56 -21.74 -2.26
N ASN A 93 -31.09 -21.16 -1.17
CA ASN A 93 -30.87 -21.64 0.21
C ASN A 93 -29.39 -21.70 0.63
N SER A 94 -28.52 -20.94 -0.03
CA SER A 94 -27.10 -20.78 0.32
C SER A 94 -26.79 -19.35 0.78
N PRO A 95 -25.67 -19.10 1.49
CA PRO A 95 -25.25 -17.75 1.82
C PRO A 95 -24.74 -16.97 0.60
N PHE A 96 -24.64 -17.60 -0.58
CA PHE A 96 -23.86 -17.11 -1.70
C PHE A 96 -24.70 -16.43 -2.78
N TYR A 97 -24.09 -15.46 -3.45
CA TYR A 97 -24.60 -14.87 -4.69
C TYR A 97 -23.43 -14.47 -5.60
N ILE A 98 -23.63 -14.46 -6.93
CA ILE A 98 -22.59 -14.01 -7.87
C ILE A 98 -22.57 -12.48 -7.94
N VAL A 99 -21.39 -11.88 -7.83
CA VAL A 99 -21.22 -10.43 -8.00
C VAL A 99 -21.19 -10.10 -9.49
N THR A 100 -22.33 -9.66 -10.03
CA THR A 100 -22.49 -9.38 -11.48
C THR A 100 -22.15 -7.95 -11.88
N LYS A 101 -22.26 -7.00 -10.95
CA LYS A 101 -21.96 -5.59 -11.16
C LYS A 101 -21.15 -5.05 -10.00
N GLN A 102 -20.42 -3.97 -10.24
CA GLN A 102 -19.75 -3.24 -9.17
C GLN A 102 -20.77 -2.78 -8.13
N GLN A 103 -20.43 -2.96 -6.85
CA GLN A 103 -21.27 -2.56 -5.73
C GLN A 103 -20.41 -2.20 -4.51
N GLU A 104 -20.98 -1.37 -3.63
CA GLU A 104 -20.38 -1.09 -2.33
C GLU A 104 -20.22 -2.38 -1.52
N TRP A 105 -19.03 -2.62 -0.97
CA TRP A 105 -18.79 -3.71 -0.04
C TRP A 105 -19.19 -3.26 1.36
N LYS A 106 -20.44 -3.50 1.75
CA LYS A 106 -20.96 -3.08 3.07
C LYS A 106 -20.36 -3.93 4.19
N THR A 107 -20.10 -3.28 5.34
CA THR A 107 -19.75 -3.98 6.58
C THR A 107 -21.00 -4.62 7.19
N LEU A 108 -20.81 -5.74 7.90
CA LEU A 108 -21.87 -6.30 8.75
C LEU A 108 -21.85 -5.58 10.10
N LYS A 109 -22.91 -5.73 10.90
CA LYS A 109 -22.96 -5.26 12.28
C LYS A 109 -23.02 -6.44 13.25
N ASP A 110 -22.36 -6.30 14.40
CA ASP A 110 -22.49 -7.25 15.50
C ASP A 110 -23.81 -7.05 16.28
N LYS A 111 -24.02 -7.84 17.35
CA LYS A 111 -25.22 -7.75 18.19
C LYS A 111 -25.37 -6.40 18.91
N SER A 112 -24.26 -5.69 19.11
CA SER A 112 -24.21 -4.38 19.76
C SER A 112 -24.31 -3.23 18.75
N GLY A 113 -24.41 -3.54 17.45
CA GLY A 113 -24.52 -2.56 16.37
C GLY A 113 -23.19 -2.04 15.84
N ASN A 114 -22.06 -2.56 16.32
CA ASN A 114 -20.73 -2.15 15.88
C ASN A 114 -20.39 -2.75 14.50
N PRO A 115 -19.68 -2.03 13.63
CA PRO A 115 -19.23 -2.56 12.35
C PRO A 115 -18.25 -3.71 12.56
N VAL A 116 -18.46 -4.81 11.84
CA VAL A 116 -17.55 -5.95 11.77
C VAL A 116 -16.64 -5.75 10.56
N PRO A 117 -15.31 -5.92 10.70
CA PRO A 117 -14.38 -5.82 9.58
C PRO A 117 -14.78 -6.73 8.42
N ARG A 118 -14.55 -6.26 7.19
CA ARG A 118 -14.78 -7.08 5.99
C ARG A 118 -13.90 -8.33 6.06
N ARG A 119 -14.50 -9.48 5.77
CA ARG A 119 -13.82 -10.78 5.77
C ARG A 119 -14.08 -11.49 4.46
N SER A 120 -13.03 -11.97 3.82
CA SER A 120 -13.11 -12.68 2.56
C SER A 120 -12.23 -13.93 2.54
N GLY A 121 -12.63 -14.92 1.74
CA GLY A 121 -11.78 -16.07 1.40
C GLY A 121 -11.24 -15.96 -0.01
N VAL A 122 -10.04 -16.49 -0.26
CA VAL A 122 -9.46 -16.66 -1.61
C VAL A 122 -9.14 -18.13 -1.81
N SER A 123 -9.69 -18.72 -2.86
CA SER A 123 -9.45 -20.12 -3.24
C SER A 123 -8.52 -20.23 -4.44
N SER A 124 -7.62 -21.22 -4.43
CA SER A 124 -6.81 -21.58 -5.61
C SER A 124 -6.57 -23.08 -5.64
N PHE A 125 -6.91 -23.71 -6.77
CA PHE A 125 -6.82 -25.16 -6.96
C PHE A 125 -5.89 -25.46 -8.13
N GLY A 126 -4.84 -26.23 -7.87
CA GLY A 126 -3.94 -26.70 -8.91
C GLY A 126 -4.51 -27.94 -9.60
N PHE A 127 -4.32 -28.05 -10.92
CA PHE A 127 -4.77 -29.21 -11.69
C PHE A 127 -4.22 -30.56 -11.15
N GLY A 128 -3.03 -30.54 -10.52
CA GLY A 128 -2.46 -31.70 -9.84
C GLY A 128 -3.13 -32.10 -8.52
N GLY A 129 -4.26 -31.49 -8.15
CA GLY A 129 -5.04 -31.79 -6.94
C GLY A 129 -4.59 -31.05 -5.67
N SER A 130 -3.61 -30.15 -5.77
CA SER A 130 -3.19 -29.31 -4.65
C SER A 130 -4.15 -28.14 -4.46
N ASN A 131 -4.76 -28.05 -3.28
CA ASN A 131 -5.77 -27.03 -2.99
C ASN A 131 -5.29 -26.11 -1.86
N ALA A 132 -5.52 -24.81 -2.02
CA ALA A 132 -5.25 -23.82 -0.98
C ALA A 132 -6.43 -22.86 -0.84
N HIS A 133 -6.70 -22.45 0.41
CA HIS A 133 -7.66 -21.41 0.73
C HIS A 133 -7.08 -20.52 1.83
N VAL A 134 -7.17 -19.20 1.64
CA VAL A 134 -6.74 -18.21 2.63
C VAL A 134 -7.90 -17.33 3.03
N VAL A 135 -7.93 -16.94 4.31
CA VAL A 135 -8.94 -16.01 4.84
C VAL A 135 -8.27 -14.68 5.15
N LEU A 136 -8.85 -13.60 4.64
CA LEU A 136 -8.39 -12.22 4.82
C LEU A 136 -9.42 -11.45 5.63
N GLU A 137 -8.93 -10.61 6.53
CA GLU A 137 -9.71 -9.64 7.30
C GLU A 137 -9.18 -8.24 7.03
N GLU A 138 -10.08 -7.29 6.86
CA GLU A 138 -9.77 -5.88 6.72
C GLU A 138 -9.09 -5.33 7.99
N TYR A 139 -7.97 -4.65 7.80
CA TYR A 139 -7.33 -3.91 8.87
C TYR A 139 -8.07 -2.58 9.11
N ILE A 140 -8.55 -2.37 10.33
CA ILE A 140 -9.14 -1.11 10.78
C ILE A 140 -8.04 -0.29 11.44
N ASP A 141 -7.65 0.82 10.82
CA ASP A 141 -6.68 1.74 11.39
C ASP A 141 -7.36 2.71 12.36
N ASP A 142 -7.24 2.44 13.65
CA ASP A 142 -7.76 3.24 14.77
C ASP A 142 -6.71 4.17 15.39
N ARG A 143 -5.50 4.20 14.82
CA ARG A 143 -4.41 5.03 15.36
C ARG A 143 -4.71 6.51 15.13
N PRO A 144 -4.41 7.39 16.11
CA PRO A 144 -4.72 8.81 16.02
C PRO A 144 -4.03 9.46 14.83
N TYR A 145 -4.71 10.44 14.23
CA TYR A 145 -4.09 11.34 13.27
C TYR A 145 -3.16 12.31 14.01
N ILE A 146 -1.91 12.41 13.56
CA ILE A 146 -0.93 13.33 14.11
C ILE A 146 -0.79 14.47 13.12
N GLU A 147 -1.51 15.57 13.38
CA GLU A 147 -1.31 16.81 12.64
C GLU A 147 -0.16 17.59 13.29
N ASN A 148 0.87 17.92 12.52
CA ASN A 148 1.95 18.78 12.99
C ASN A 148 2.35 19.79 11.91
N SER A 149 2.17 21.08 12.22
CA SER A 149 2.49 22.25 11.38
C SER A 149 3.98 22.53 11.20
N ASP A 150 4.87 21.79 11.86
CA ASP A 150 6.31 21.98 11.69
C ASP A 150 6.77 21.67 10.26
N LEU A 151 7.86 22.30 9.84
CA LEU A 151 8.52 21.96 8.59
C LEU A 151 8.98 20.50 8.58
N LYS A 152 8.90 19.84 7.43
CA LYS A 152 9.25 18.43 7.22
C LYS A 152 10.41 18.30 6.22
N ILE A 153 11.20 17.23 6.36
CA ILE A 153 12.29 16.90 5.43
C ILE A 153 11.84 15.74 4.54
N ILE A 154 11.56 16.02 3.28
CA ILE A 154 11.26 15.01 2.27
C ILE A 154 12.58 14.62 1.59
N VAL A 155 12.90 13.32 1.60
CA VAL A 155 14.15 12.80 1.04
C VAL A 155 13.87 11.86 -0.13
N LEU A 156 14.69 11.95 -1.17
CA LEU A 156 14.73 11.00 -2.28
C LEU A 156 16.19 10.65 -2.56
N SER A 157 16.43 9.39 -2.91
CA SER A 157 17.74 8.99 -3.40
C SER A 157 17.64 7.96 -4.52
N ALA A 158 18.63 7.98 -5.42
CA ALA A 158 18.72 7.03 -6.52
C ALA A 158 20.16 6.64 -6.85
N LYS A 159 20.33 5.61 -7.68
CA LYS A 159 21.66 5.15 -8.10
C LYS A 159 22.39 6.16 -8.99
N ASN A 160 21.66 7.01 -9.72
CA ASN A 160 22.23 8.02 -10.60
C ASN A 160 21.28 9.23 -10.75
N LYS A 161 21.77 10.32 -11.36
CA LYS A 161 21.04 11.60 -11.45
C LYS A 161 19.77 11.48 -12.26
N GLU A 162 19.79 10.72 -13.35
CA GLU A 162 18.64 10.51 -14.22
C GLU A 162 17.50 9.82 -13.45
N ARG A 163 17.82 8.73 -12.73
CA ARG A 163 16.84 8.05 -11.88
C ARG A 163 16.32 8.93 -10.74
N LEU A 164 17.13 9.85 -10.22
CA LEU A 164 16.69 10.81 -9.21
C LEU A 164 15.68 11.81 -9.79
N TYR A 165 15.91 12.31 -11.01
CA TYR A 165 14.95 13.17 -11.72
C TYR A 165 13.64 12.44 -12.02
N ASP A 166 13.71 11.20 -12.51
CA ASP A 166 12.53 10.37 -12.75
C ASP A 166 11.75 10.14 -11.44
N TYR A 167 12.46 9.87 -10.34
CA TYR A 167 11.81 9.62 -9.06
C TYR A 167 11.11 10.89 -8.53
N ALA A 168 11.77 12.05 -8.63
CA ALA A 168 11.17 13.33 -8.27
C ALA A 168 9.94 13.66 -9.14
N THR A 169 9.99 13.33 -10.43
CA THR A 169 8.86 13.54 -11.37
C THR A 169 7.68 12.66 -11.01
N ILE A 170 7.90 11.38 -10.73
CA ILE A 170 6.84 10.45 -10.31
C ILE A 170 6.23 10.90 -8.97
N LEU A 171 7.03 11.40 -8.03
CA LEU A 171 6.52 11.91 -6.76
C LEU A 171 5.72 13.21 -6.97
N LEU A 172 6.16 14.09 -7.87
CA LEU A 172 5.43 15.30 -8.25
C LEU A 172 4.05 14.96 -8.84
N ASP A 173 4.01 14.02 -9.79
CA ASP A 173 2.77 13.56 -10.42
C ASP A 173 1.83 12.91 -9.39
N TYR A 174 2.39 12.11 -8.48
CA TYR A 174 1.64 11.52 -7.39
C TYR A 174 0.99 12.60 -6.51
N CYS A 175 1.77 13.57 -6.02
CA CYS A 175 1.24 14.64 -5.17
C CYS A 175 0.22 15.52 -5.89
N SER A 176 0.40 15.76 -7.19
CA SER A 176 -0.48 16.63 -7.98
C SER A 176 -1.79 15.93 -8.41
N GLY A 177 -1.75 14.62 -8.60
CA GLY A 177 -2.88 13.82 -9.12
C GLY A 177 -3.81 13.26 -8.04
N THR A 178 -3.38 13.18 -6.78
CA THR A 178 -4.22 12.67 -5.69
C THR A 178 -5.18 13.73 -5.16
N SER A 179 -6.48 13.45 -5.24
CA SER A 179 -7.53 14.13 -4.45
C SER A 179 -7.61 13.65 -3.00
N GLN A 180 -6.59 12.91 -2.52
CA GLN A 180 -6.54 12.36 -1.16
C GLN A 180 -5.76 13.29 -0.24
N ASP A 181 -6.20 13.40 1.01
CA ASP A 181 -5.46 14.07 2.08
C ASP A 181 -4.15 13.31 2.35
N ILE A 182 -3.07 13.74 1.69
CA ILE A 182 -1.73 13.23 1.95
C ILE A 182 -1.24 13.80 3.28
N SER A 183 -1.01 12.91 4.25
CA SER A 183 -0.29 13.26 5.46
C SER A 183 1.19 13.49 5.17
N LEU A 184 1.62 14.75 5.18
CA LEU A 184 3.02 15.13 4.88
C LEU A 184 4.01 14.52 5.88
N ILE A 185 3.62 14.37 7.15
CA ILE A 185 4.48 13.75 8.17
C ILE A 185 4.69 12.26 7.91
N ASP A 186 3.64 11.54 7.49
CA ASP A 186 3.72 10.12 7.15
C ASP A 186 4.53 9.91 5.86
N MET A 187 4.41 10.85 4.90
CA MET A 187 5.24 10.85 3.69
C MET A 187 6.72 11.01 4.02
N ALA A 188 7.06 12.04 4.82
CA ALA A 188 8.43 12.29 5.26
C ALA A 188 9.01 11.06 5.94
N TYR A 189 8.29 10.51 6.93
CA TYR A 189 8.72 9.34 7.66
C TYR A 189 8.91 8.12 6.75
N THR A 190 7.96 7.84 5.86
CA THR A 190 8.04 6.72 4.91
C THR A 190 9.28 6.80 4.04
N LEU A 191 9.60 7.99 3.52
CA LEU A 191 10.76 8.18 2.65
C LEU A 191 12.09 8.15 3.42
N GLN A 192 12.09 8.59 4.68
CA GLN A 192 13.26 8.60 5.55
C GLN A 192 13.66 7.21 6.05
N VAL A 193 12.72 6.42 6.57
CA VAL A 193 13.02 5.11 7.18
C VAL A 193 12.66 3.91 6.29
N GLY A 194 11.83 4.13 5.27
CA GLY A 194 11.28 3.07 4.42
C GLY A 194 11.93 2.97 3.05
N ARG A 195 13.05 3.68 2.80
CA ARG A 195 13.80 3.65 1.54
C ARG A 195 15.29 3.51 1.81
N GLU A 196 15.97 2.76 0.93
CA GLU A 196 17.43 2.70 0.93
C GLU A 196 18.01 4.08 0.58
N SER A 197 19.02 4.54 1.32
CA SER A 197 19.76 5.77 1.01
C SER A 197 20.86 5.49 -0.02
N MET A 198 20.61 5.85 -1.27
CA MET A 198 21.52 5.68 -2.41
C MET A 198 22.47 6.88 -2.61
N ASP A 199 23.20 6.87 -3.72
CA ASP A 199 24.30 7.82 -3.98
C ASP A 199 23.79 9.20 -4.39
N GLU A 200 22.87 9.33 -5.35
CA GLU A 200 22.35 10.65 -5.75
C GLU A 200 21.19 11.01 -4.85
N ARG A 201 21.31 12.11 -4.10
CA ARG A 201 20.40 12.48 -3.02
C ARG A 201 19.76 13.84 -3.26
N LEU A 202 18.47 13.94 -2.92
CA LEU A 202 17.66 15.15 -2.86
C LEU A 202 16.99 15.22 -1.49
N ALA A 203 17.12 16.34 -0.80
CA ALA A 203 16.33 16.65 0.38
C ALA A 203 15.60 17.98 0.20
N LEU A 204 14.33 18.01 0.57
CA LEU A 204 13.44 19.15 0.48
C LEU A 204 12.91 19.48 1.88
N VAL A 205 13.12 20.71 2.33
CA VAL A 205 12.49 21.24 3.55
C VAL A 205 11.19 21.91 3.14
N VAL A 206 10.05 21.39 3.61
CA VAL A 206 8.72 21.79 3.14
C VAL A 206 7.77 22.08 4.30
N SER A 207 6.86 23.03 4.11
CA SER A 207 5.83 23.40 5.10
C SER A 207 4.49 22.70 4.88
N ASN A 208 4.15 22.40 3.63
CA ASN A 208 2.89 21.75 3.24
C ASN A 208 3.06 21.07 1.87
N ILE A 209 1.97 20.47 1.35
CA ILE A 209 1.98 19.75 0.07
C ILE A 209 2.20 20.70 -1.13
N ASP A 210 1.65 21.91 -1.11
CA ASP A 210 1.83 22.88 -2.20
C ASP A 210 3.30 23.31 -2.32
N ASP A 211 3.95 23.59 -1.20
CA ASP A 211 5.38 23.90 -1.11
C ASP A 211 6.26 22.72 -1.60
N LEU A 212 5.85 21.48 -1.30
CA LEU A 212 6.50 20.28 -1.83
C LEU A 212 6.36 20.18 -3.35
N ILE A 213 5.16 20.40 -3.90
CA ILE A 213 4.89 20.38 -5.34
C ILE A 213 5.72 21.45 -6.06
N GLU A 214 5.78 22.67 -5.52
CA GLU A 214 6.59 23.75 -6.09
C GLU A 214 8.07 23.37 -6.13
N LYS A 215 8.63 22.87 -5.03
CA LYS A 215 10.06 22.52 -4.93
C LYS A 215 10.42 21.31 -5.81
N LEU A 216 9.56 20.30 -5.88
CA LEU A 216 9.74 19.18 -6.80
C LEU A 216 9.72 19.67 -8.26
N SER A 217 8.77 20.54 -8.61
CA SER A 217 8.67 21.14 -9.95
C SER A 217 9.92 21.95 -10.33
N ARG A 218 10.43 22.78 -9.42
CA ARG A 218 11.70 23.52 -9.62
C ARG A 218 12.89 22.57 -9.84
N PHE A 219 12.97 21.51 -9.02
CA PHE A 219 14.02 20.51 -9.15
C PHE A 219 13.94 19.77 -10.50
N THR A 220 12.77 19.30 -10.92
CA THR A 220 12.60 18.56 -12.19
C THR A 220 12.84 19.45 -13.41
N GLN A 221 12.49 20.73 -13.35
CA GLN A 221 12.78 21.72 -14.39
C GLN A 221 14.24 22.19 -14.39
N LYS A 222 15.05 21.77 -13.41
CA LYS A 222 16.44 22.20 -13.23
C LYS A 222 16.58 23.72 -13.06
N THR A 223 15.58 24.37 -12.48
CA THR A 223 15.57 25.81 -12.18
C THR A 223 15.95 26.06 -10.72
N ASN A 224 16.39 27.30 -10.43
CA ASN A 224 16.93 27.81 -9.16
C ASN A 224 16.82 26.84 -7.96
N ILE A 225 17.89 26.11 -7.65
CA ILE A 225 17.97 25.10 -6.57
C ILE A 225 18.39 25.76 -5.23
N GLN A 226 17.82 26.93 -4.94
CA GLN A 226 17.97 27.64 -3.67
C GLN A 226 16.68 27.54 -2.86
N ASP A 227 16.73 27.85 -1.56
CA ASP A 227 15.59 27.86 -0.62
C ASP A 227 15.01 26.49 -0.26
N GLY A 228 15.73 25.75 0.59
CA GLY A 228 15.24 24.50 1.18
C GLY A 228 15.31 23.29 0.25
N ILE A 229 15.94 23.41 -0.93
CA ILE A 229 16.28 22.31 -1.83
C ILE A 229 17.77 22.00 -1.69
N PHE A 230 18.08 20.77 -1.31
CA PHE A 230 19.45 20.30 -1.11
C PHE A 230 19.73 19.09 -1.99
N THR A 231 20.89 19.06 -2.64
CA THR A 231 21.33 17.93 -3.46
C THR A 231 22.76 17.55 -3.11
N GLY A 232 23.12 16.30 -3.35
CA GLY A 232 24.47 15.84 -3.09
C GLY A 232 24.69 14.39 -3.51
N ASN A 233 25.96 14.03 -3.59
CA ASN A 233 26.38 12.65 -3.82
C ASN A 233 27.53 12.30 -2.85
N PRO A 234 27.36 11.30 -1.96
CA PRO A 234 28.38 10.90 -0.99
C PRO A 234 29.71 10.46 -1.60
N LYS A 235 29.71 10.02 -2.87
CA LYS A 235 30.93 9.62 -3.59
C LYS A 235 31.78 10.82 -4.00
N HIS A 236 31.23 12.03 -4.05
CA HIS A 236 32.03 13.23 -4.23
C HIS A 236 32.69 13.58 -2.88
N HIS A 237 33.86 12.98 -2.67
CA HIS A 237 34.60 12.99 -1.41
C HIS A 237 34.99 14.41 -0.99
N ASP A 238 34.63 14.79 0.24
CA ASP A 238 35.16 15.97 0.92
C ASP A 238 35.86 15.50 2.21
N ALA A 239 37.19 15.48 2.17
CA ALA A 239 38.02 15.01 3.30
C ALA A 239 37.77 15.79 4.60
N LYS A 240 37.33 17.05 4.53
CA LYS A 240 37.00 17.84 5.73
C LYS A 240 35.76 17.31 6.45
N ARG A 241 34.88 16.66 5.71
CA ARG A 241 33.63 16.16 6.23
C ARG A 241 33.82 14.90 7.05
N ASP A 242 34.59 13.94 6.55
CA ASP A 242 34.87 12.71 7.30
C ASP A 242 35.55 13.00 8.64
N ILE A 243 36.39 14.03 8.69
CA ILE A 243 37.02 14.49 9.93
C ILE A 243 35.98 15.04 10.92
N LEU A 244 34.97 15.78 10.45
CA LEU A 244 33.99 16.45 11.32
C LEU A 244 32.96 15.51 11.95
N VAL A 245 32.72 14.35 11.33
CA VAL A 245 31.63 13.42 11.69
C VAL A 245 32.12 12.01 12.01
N SER A 246 33.44 11.79 12.02
CA SER A 246 34.05 10.58 12.56
C SER A 246 34.17 10.65 14.09
N GLY A 247 34.37 9.48 14.71
CA GLY A 247 34.55 9.39 16.16
C GLY A 247 33.28 9.58 16.97
N GLU A 248 33.45 9.74 18.29
CA GLU A 248 32.33 9.98 19.22
C GLU A 248 31.88 11.44 19.17
N GLU A 249 32.81 12.36 18.91
CA GLU A 249 32.57 13.80 18.77
C GLU A 249 31.61 14.08 17.62
N GLY A 250 31.79 13.41 16.48
CA GLY A 250 30.90 13.49 15.33
C GLY A 250 29.47 13.05 15.65
N LYS A 251 29.31 11.98 16.43
CA LYS A 251 27.98 11.50 16.88
C LYS A 251 27.31 12.50 17.81
N ILE A 252 28.05 13.07 18.76
CA ILE A 252 27.53 14.11 19.67
C ILE A 252 27.06 15.32 18.87
N PHE A 253 27.84 15.75 17.88
CA PHE A 253 27.48 16.86 17.00
C PHE A 253 26.19 16.59 16.20
N ILE A 254 26.05 15.40 15.60
CA ILE A 254 24.84 15.01 14.87
C ILE A 254 23.63 14.96 15.81
N ASN A 255 23.77 14.34 16.99
CA ASN A 255 22.70 14.25 17.98
C ASN A 255 22.24 15.62 18.47
N ALA A 256 23.17 16.55 18.72
CA ALA A 256 22.83 17.91 19.09
C ALA A 256 22.01 18.62 18.00
N ILE A 257 22.34 18.41 16.72
CA ILE A 257 21.59 18.98 15.59
C ILE A 257 20.18 18.40 15.50
N LEU A 258 20.02 17.09 15.74
CA LEU A 258 18.73 16.41 15.74
C LEU A 258 17.86 16.88 16.92
N GLN A 259 18.43 17.01 18.12
CA GLN A 259 17.73 17.52 19.31
C GLN A 259 17.27 18.97 19.13
N LEU A 260 18.11 19.81 18.52
CA LEU A 260 17.75 21.20 18.19
C LEU A 260 16.80 21.31 17.00
N LYS A 261 16.43 20.20 16.35
CA LYS A 261 15.55 20.12 15.17
C LYS A 261 15.92 21.13 14.07
N ASN A 262 17.23 21.33 13.84
CA ASN A 262 17.70 22.23 12.76
C ASN A 262 17.59 21.52 11.40
N ILE A 263 16.37 21.50 10.87
CA ILE A 263 15.98 20.75 9.67
C ILE A 263 16.84 21.02 8.44
N SER A 264 17.24 22.27 8.19
CA SER A 264 18.05 22.63 7.03
C SER A 264 19.45 22.03 7.15
N LYS A 265 20.02 22.04 8.35
CA LYS A 265 21.32 21.43 8.62
C LYS A 265 21.26 19.91 8.54
N ILE A 266 20.17 19.30 9.01
CA ILE A 266 19.93 17.85 8.89
C ILE A 266 19.84 17.45 7.41
N ALA A 267 19.05 18.18 6.61
CA ALA A 267 18.91 17.94 5.18
C ALA A 267 20.27 18.02 4.46
N GLN A 268 21.06 19.07 4.77
CA GLN A 268 22.40 19.25 4.20
C GLN A 268 23.35 18.10 4.57
N LEU A 269 23.40 17.70 5.85
CA LEU A 269 24.24 16.59 6.29
C LEU A 269 23.90 15.28 5.58
N TRP A 270 22.61 14.99 5.41
CA TRP A 270 22.13 13.78 4.77
C TRP A 270 22.45 13.73 3.27
N VAL A 271 22.21 14.82 2.50
CA VAL A 271 22.51 14.82 1.05
C VAL A 271 24.00 14.70 0.77
N SER A 272 24.83 15.21 1.67
CA SER A 272 26.25 14.99 1.55
C SER A 272 26.62 13.52 1.80
N GLY A 273 25.79 12.70 2.48
CA GLY A 273 26.09 11.29 2.81
C GLY A 273 26.15 10.87 4.28
N ILE A 274 25.80 11.73 5.24
CA ILE A 274 25.88 11.37 6.67
C ILE A 274 24.67 10.50 6.95
N ASN A 275 24.89 9.41 7.69
CA ASN A 275 23.81 8.57 8.15
C ASN A 275 23.05 9.31 9.26
N ILE A 276 21.78 9.59 9.01
CA ILE A 276 20.89 10.26 9.97
C ILE A 276 19.96 9.21 10.54
N ASP A 277 19.91 9.11 11.87
CA ASP A 277 18.86 8.36 12.54
C ASP A 277 17.59 9.20 12.58
N TRP A 278 16.76 9.02 11.55
CA TRP A 278 15.52 9.75 11.39
C TRP A 278 14.50 9.49 12.51
N GLN A 279 14.62 8.38 13.23
CA GLN A 279 13.68 8.06 14.31
C GLN A 279 13.77 9.07 15.46
N LEU A 280 14.94 9.67 15.66
CA LEU A 280 15.17 10.69 16.69
C LEU A 280 14.44 12.03 16.42
N LEU A 281 13.86 12.21 15.23
CA LEU A 281 13.05 13.38 14.92
C LEU A 281 11.59 13.28 15.40
N TYR A 282 11.17 12.09 15.83
CA TYR A 282 9.77 11.79 16.11
C TYR A 282 9.61 11.30 17.55
N ASP A 283 8.78 11.99 18.33
CA ASP A 283 8.41 11.54 19.67
C ASP A 283 7.54 10.28 19.62
N THR A 284 6.70 10.17 18.59
CA THR A 284 5.92 8.97 18.25
C THR A 284 6.08 8.69 16.76
N PRO A 285 6.42 7.45 16.36
CA PRO A 285 6.60 7.10 14.95
C PRO A 285 5.34 7.37 14.11
N PRO A 286 5.43 8.18 13.04
CA PRO A 286 4.35 8.35 12.07
C PRO A 286 4.02 7.05 11.32
N LYS A 287 2.92 7.06 10.58
CA LYS A 287 2.48 5.91 9.80
C LYS A 287 3.33 5.79 8.54
N ARG A 288 3.62 4.55 8.11
CA ARG A 288 4.14 4.31 6.76
C ARG A 288 2.96 4.27 5.79
N ILE A 289 3.08 5.02 4.71
CA ILE A 289 2.06 5.11 3.66
C ILE A 289 2.56 4.54 2.33
N SER A 290 1.63 4.16 1.45
CA SER A 290 1.97 3.72 0.10
C SER A 290 2.38 4.92 -0.74
N LEU A 291 3.66 4.97 -1.11
CA LEU A 291 4.24 5.97 -2.00
C LEU A 291 4.82 5.31 -3.24
N PRO A 292 5.05 6.05 -4.34
CA PRO A 292 5.71 5.52 -5.51
C PRO A 292 7.03 4.80 -5.19
N THR A 293 7.26 3.70 -5.90
CA THR A 293 8.46 2.87 -5.78
C THR A 293 9.56 3.37 -6.71
N TYR A 294 10.76 2.81 -6.55
CA TYR A 294 11.93 3.18 -7.34
C TYR A 294 11.69 3.03 -8.86
N PRO A 295 12.03 4.04 -9.68
CA PRO A 295 11.87 3.97 -11.14
C PRO A 295 13.02 3.19 -11.78
N PHE A 296 12.88 1.88 -11.88
CA PHE A 296 13.83 1.04 -12.61
C PHE A 296 13.94 1.46 -14.08
N GLU A 297 15.13 1.27 -14.65
CA GLU A 297 15.36 1.47 -16.08
C GLU A 297 14.46 0.52 -16.88
N LYS A 298 13.87 1.06 -17.96
CA LYS A 298 13.11 0.25 -18.92
C LYS A 298 14.11 -0.29 -19.94
N TYR A 299 14.28 -1.60 -19.97
CA TYR A 299 15.06 -2.32 -20.99
C TYR A 299 14.22 -2.60 -22.22
#